data_AF-A0AAJ7N9U6-F1
#
_entry.id   AF-A0AAJ7N9U6-F1
#
_cell.length_a   1.000
_cell.length_b   1.000
_cell.length_c   1.000
_cell.angle_alpha   90.00
_cell.angle_beta   90.00
_cell.angle_gamma   90.00
#
_symmetry.space_group_name_H-M   'P 1'
#
loop_
_entity.id
_entity.type
_entity.pdbx_description
1 polymer ?
#
loop_
_entity_poly.entity_id
_entity_poly.type
_entity_poly.pdbx_seq_one_letter_code
_entity_poly.pdbx_strand_id
1 'polypeptide(L)'
;MFKPNQEPDIPAALGLLTHLTNDELKELLNNDAKFEDIVKDVKQFKDLETEKEMLMASNRSLAEFNLSRQPELQEGKQILKELSETANRLCSNVKEKLDELKDKSGDMSVDTALDLLQTAAAEIEEKSETIAEKFLAGDMEVDEFFEQFLSGRKLMHLRKVKVDKLRELIKKSHSTTGPGYPIATNYPGITPSIPYPAGPVSMPMPVPSGLPHYRPY
;
A
#
# COMPACT_ATOMS: atom_id res chain seq x y z
N MET A 1 -43.51 2.15 -4.62
CA MET A 1 -42.82 3.46 -4.46
C MET A 1 -43.92 4.41 -4.01
N PHE A 2 -43.96 4.67 -2.71
CA PHE A 2 -45.09 5.33 -2.06
C PHE A 2 -45.39 6.67 -2.73
N LYS A 3 -46.61 6.83 -3.26
CA LYS A 3 -47.06 8.07 -3.89
C LYS A 3 -47.70 8.95 -2.82
N PRO A 4 -47.10 10.11 -2.49
CA PRO A 4 -47.55 10.91 -1.34
C PRO A 4 -48.94 11.55 -1.50
N ASN A 5 -49.55 11.50 -2.70
CA ASN A 5 -50.83 12.14 -3.01
C ASN A 5 -51.79 11.19 -3.76
N GLN A 6 -51.91 9.94 -3.32
CA GLN A 6 -52.95 9.06 -3.85
C GLN A 6 -54.29 9.48 -3.22
N GLU A 7 -55.12 10.20 -3.97
CA GLU A 7 -56.48 10.53 -3.53
C GLU A 7 -57.27 9.23 -3.26
N PRO A 8 -58.16 9.23 -2.25
CA PRO A 8 -59.01 8.08 -1.98
C PRO A 8 -59.95 7.83 -3.18
N ASP A 9 -60.06 6.58 -3.60
CA ASP A 9 -61.00 6.12 -4.63
C ASP A 9 -62.40 6.04 -4.03
N ILE A 10 -63.00 7.22 -3.84
CA ILE A 10 -64.36 7.38 -3.28
C ILE A 10 -65.40 6.60 -4.11
N PRO A 11 -65.38 6.60 -5.46
CA PRO A 11 -66.31 5.80 -6.25
C PRO A 11 -66.23 4.29 -5.96
N ALA A 12 -65.02 3.73 -5.86
CA ALA A 12 -64.85 2.32 -5.54
C ALA A 12 -65.32 1.99 -4.11
N ALA A 13 -65.08 2.88 -3.15
CA ALA A 13 -65.57 2.73 -1.77
C ALA A 13 -67.10 2.81 -1.68
N LEU A 14 -67.73 3.73 -2.42
CA LEU A 14 -69.19 3.86 -2.48
C LEU A 14 -69.85 2.65 -3.15
N GLY A 15 -69.18 2.00 -4.12
CA GLY A 15 -69.66 0.77 -4.74
C GLY A 15 -69.86 -0.40 -3.77
N LEU A 16 -69.18 -0.41 -2.63
CA LEU A 16 -69.39 -1.40 -1.56
C LEU A 16 -70.67 -1.11 -0.75
N LEU A 17 -71.17 0.13 -0.80
CA LEU A 17 -72.35 0.59 -0.06
C LEU A 17 -73.64 0.53 -0.88
N THR A 18 -73.57 0.44 -2.21
CA THR A 18 -74.74 0.52 -3.12
C THR A 18 -75.73 -0.63 -2.97
N HIS A 19 -75.32 -1.74 -2.36
CA HIS A 19 -76.16 -2.93 -2.18
C HIS A 19 -76.77 -3.03 -0.77
N LEU A 20 -76.48 -2.10 0.13
CA LEU A 20 -76.97 -2.09 1.51
C LEU A 20 -78.36 -1.44 1.61
N THR A 21 -79.21 -1.98 2.48
CA THR A 21 -80.53 -1.44 2.81
C THR A 21 -80.43 -0.21 3.72
N ASN A 22 -81.53 0.55 3.87
CA ASN A 22 -81.54 1.76 4.72
C ASN A 22 -81.24 1.46 6.19
N ASP A 23 -81.69 0.31 6.69
CA ASP A 23 -81.45 -0.12 8.06
C ASP A 23 -79.99 -0.53 8.27
N GLU A 24 -79.38 -1.21 7.29
CA GLU A 24 -77.94 -1.55 7.30
C GLU A 24 -77.04 -0.31 7.19
N LEU A 25 -77.42 0.67 6.36
CA LEU A 25 -76.70 1.95 6.26
C LEU A 25 -76.82 2.78 7.55
N LYS A 26 -77.99 2.78 8.20
CA LYS A 26 -78.15 3.41 9.52
C LYS A 26 -77.34 2.69 10.59
N GLU A 27 -77.26 1.36 10.52
CA GLU A 27 -76.44 0.60 11.45
C GLU A 27 -74.95 0.90 11.24
N LEU A 28 -74.49 0.98 10.00
CA LEU A 28 -73.12 1.36 9.64
C LEU A 28 -72.77 2.77 10.13
N LEU A 29 -73.69 3.73 9.95
CA LEU A 29 -73.51 5.11 10.40
C LEU A 29 -73.38 5.23 11.92
N ASN A 30 -74.01 4.32 12.66
CA ASN A 30 -74.02 4.33 14.13
C ASN A 30 -73.02 3.34 14.75
N ASN A 31 -72.21 2.65 13.94
CA ASN A 31 -71.24 1.65 14.41
C ASN A 31 -69.90 1.81 13.69
N ASP A 32 -68.98 2.54 14.33
CA ASP A 32 -67.65 2.85 13.80
C ASP A 32 -66.82 1.60 13.47
N ALA A 33 -66.98 0.51 14.23
CA ALA A 33 -66.25 -0.73 13.97
C ALA A 33 -66.71 -1.37 12.64
N LYS A 34 -68.02 -1.37 12.37
CA LYS A 34 -68.56 -1.86 11.09
C LYS A 34 -68.13 -0.97 9.93
N PHE A 35 -68.09 0.34 10.15
CA PHE A 35 -67.59 1.29 9.16
C PHE A 35 -66.10 1.05 8.85
N GLU A 36 -65.25 0.87 9.86
CA GLU A 36 -63.85 0.51 9.68
C GLU A 36 -63.65 -0.77 8.88
N ASP A 37 -64.47 -1.79 9.11
CA ASP A 37 -64.36 -3.06 8.40
C ASP A 37 -64.68 -2.90 6.90
N ILE A 38 -65.68 -2.08 6.55
CA ILE A 38 -65.93 -1.72 5.14
C ILE A 38 -64.75 -0.93 4.55
N VAL A 39 -64.15 -0.02 5.32
CA VAL A 39 -62.96 0.74 4.86
C VAL A 39 -61.77 -0.19 4.61
N LYS A 40 -61.53 -1.18 5.49
CA LYS A 40 -60.50 -2.22 5.29
C LYS A 40 -60.76 -3.07 4.04
N ASP A 41 -62.02 -3.19 3.63
CA ASP A 41 -62.41 -3.95 2.45
C ASP A 41 -62.22 -3.20 1.12
N VAL A 42 -62.03 -1.88 1.16
CA VAL A 42 -61.72 -1.06 -0.02
C VAL A 42 -60.43 -1.54 -0.67
N LYS A 43 -60.47 -1.79 -1.99
CA LYS A 43 -59.34 -2.30 -2.77
C LYS A 43 -58.06 -1.48 -2.57
N GLN A 44 -58.17 -0.15 -2.57
CA GLN A 44 -57.03 0.74 -2.34
C GLN A 44 -56.38 0.52 -0.95
N PHE A 45 -57.17 0.26 0.10
CA PHE A 45 -56.65 -0.01 1.43
C PHE A 45 -55.95 -1.37 1.49
N LYS A 46 -56.52 -2.40 0.88
CA LYS A 46 -55.88 -3.73 0.75
C LYS A 46 -54.56 -3.66 -0.04
N ASP A 47 -54.55 -2.94 -1.16
CA ASP A 47 -53.35 -2.75 -1.98
C ASP A 47 -52.26 -2.02 -1.16
N LEU A 48 -52.61 -1.02 -0.33
CA LEU A 48 -51.68 -0.33 0.57
C LEU A 48 -51.16 -1.23 1.70
N GLU A 49 -52.03 -2.02 2.34
CA GLU A 49 -51.63 -2.94 3.41
C GLU A 49 -50.66 -4.01 2.87
N THR A 50 -50.92 -4.54 1.67
CA THR A 50 -49.99 -5.49 1.02
C THR A 50 -48.65 -4.85 0.63
N GLU A 51 -48.63 -3.60 0.13
CA GLU A 51 -47.36 -2.88 -0.13
C GLU A 51 -46.59 -2.66 1.18
N LYS A 52 -47.27 -2.27 2.26
CA LYS A 52 -46.67 -2.14 3.60
C LYS A 52 -46.07 -3.46 4.08
N GLU A 53 -46.81 -4.56 4.01
CA GLU A 53 -46.30 -5.88 4.41
C GLU A 53 -45.09 -6.30 3.58
N MET A 54 -45.11 -6.10 2.27
CA MET A 54 -43.96 -6.35 1.40
C MET A 54 -42.75 -5.51 1.79
N LEU A 55 -42.93 -4.22 2.05
CA LEU A 55 -41.84 -3.32 2.45
C LEU A 55 -41.28 -3.70 3.82
N MET A 56 -42.14 -4.06 4.78
CA MET A 56 -41.72 -4.52 6.10
C MET A 56 -40.93 -5.82 6.00
N ALA A 57 -41.41 -6.80 5.22
CA ALA A 57 -40.70 -8.05 4.98
C ALA A 57 -39.35 -7.80 4.30
N SER A 58 -39.32 -6.97 3.25
CA SER A 58 -38.09 -6.63 2.53
C SER A 58 -37.07 -5.92 3.42
N ASN A 59 -37.50 -4.92 4.21
CA ASN A 59 -36.65 -4.20 5.14
C ASN A 59 -36.09 -5.15 6.21
N ARG A 60 -36.94 -6.04 6.75
CA ARG A 60 -36.53 -7.05 7.73
C ARG A 60 -35.48 -8.00 7.15
N SER A 61 -35.71 -8.56 5.96
CA SER A 61 -34.75 -9.45 5.32
C SER A 61 -33.42 -8.76 5.04
N LEU A 62 -33.44 -7.48 4.63
CA LEU A 62 -32.22 -6.71 4.41
C LEU A 62 -31.48 -6.42 5.72
N ALA A 63 -32.20 -6.09 6.79
CA ALA A 63 -31.61 -5.88 8.10
C ALA A 63 -30.97 -7.18 8.64
N GLU A 64 -31.67 -8.31 8.53
CA GLU A 64 -31.17 -9.63 8.94
C GLU A 64 -29.92 -10.02 8.12
N PHE A 65 -29.91 -9.78 6.80
CA PHE A 65 -28.74 -10.01 5.96
C PHE A 65 -27.56 -9.08 6.33
N ASN A 66 -27.81 -7.80 6.60
CA ASN A 66 -26.75 -6.88 7.02
C ASN A 66 -26.15 -7.30 8.36
N LEU A 67 -26.99 -7.73 9.31
CA LEU A 67 -26.57 -8.26 10.60
C LEU A 67 -25.77 -9.57 10.44
N SER A 68 -26.15 -10.45 9.51
CA SER A 68 -25.41 -11.69 9.27
C SER A 68 -24.02 -11.46 8.65
N ARG A 69 -23.84 -10.34 7.92
CA ARG A 69 -22.55 -9.92 7.34
C ARG A 69 -21.63 -9.17 8.30
N GLN A 70 -22.19 -8.60 9.38
CA GLN A 70 -21.43 -7.89 10.40
C GLN A 70 -20.25 -8.69 10.99
N PRO A 71 -20.38 -9.99 11.38
CA PRO A 71 -19.26 -10.73 11.94
C PRO A 71 -18.10 -10.90 10.95
N GLU A 72 -18.38 -11.29 9.70
CA GLU A 72 -17.36 -11.42 8.64
C GLU A 72 -16.61 -10.09 8.41
N LEU A 73 -17.34 -8.97 8.41
CA LEU A 73 -16.76 -7.64 8.25
C LEU A 73 -15.87 -7.25 9.45
N GLN A 74 -16.30 -7.56 10.67
CA GLN A 74 -15.55 -7.28 11.89
C GLN A 74 -14.27 -8.12 11.95
N GLU A 75 -14.35 -9.40 11.60
CA GLU A 75 -13.20 -10.30 11.51
C GLU A 75 -12.20 -9.79 10.45
N GLY A 76 -12.66 -9.47 9.24
CA GLY A 76 -11.80 -8.92 8.20
C GLY A 76 -11.10 -7.62 8.61
N LYS A 77 -11.80 -6.73 9.33
CA LYS A 77 -11.20 -5.51 9.89
C LYS A 77 -10.13 -5.81 10.93
N GLN A 78 -10.36 -6.80 11.78
CA GLN A 78 -9.41 -7.19 12.82
C GLN A 78 -8.14 -7.79 12.20
N ILE A 79 -8.28 -8.70 11.22
CA ILE A 79 -7.16 -9.28 10.48
C ILE A 79 -6.35 -8.19 9.77
N LEU A 80 -7.03 -7.25 9.10
CA LEU A 80 -6.36 -6.13 8.42
C LEU A 80 -5.56 -5.27 9.40
N LYS A 81 -6.12 -5.01 10.59
CA LYS A 81 -5.43 -4.25 11.64
C LYS A 81 -4.18 -4.99 12.12
N GLU A 82 -4.28 -6.28 12.41
CA GLU A 82 -3.15 -7.10 12.86
C GLU A 82 -2.06 -7.19 11.79
N LEU A 83 -2.43 -7.38 10.52
CA LEU A 83 -1.49 -7.41 9.40
C LEU A 83 -0.79 -6.05 9.21
N SER A 84 -1.54 -4.95 9.36
CA SER A 84 -0.97 -3.60 9.30
C SER A 84 0.03 -3.35 10.44
N GLU A 85 -0.32 -3.73 11.67
CA GLU A 85 0.56 -3.59 12.83
C GLU A 85 1.83 -4.45 12.71
N THR A 86 1.70 -5.68 12.21
CA THR A 86 2.87 -6.55 11.96
C THR A 86 3.75 -6.01 10.84
N ALA A 87 3.18 -5.54 9.74
CA ALA A 87 3.92 -4.90 8.65
C ALA A 87 4.69 -3.66 9.13
N ASN A 88 4.03 -2.77 9.90
CA ASN A 88 4.67 -1.59 10.47
C ASN A 88 5.84 -1.96 11.39
N ARG A 89 5.67 -2.98 12.23
CA ARG A 89 6.74 -3.49 13.10
C ARG A 89 7.91 -4.02 12.30
N LEU A 90 7.64 -4.79 11.25
CA LEU A 90 8.68 -5.35 10.38
C LEU A 90 9.45 -4.25 9.66
N CYS A 91 8.75 -3.25 9.11
CA CYS A 91 9.36 -2.07 8.49
C CYS A 91 10.24 -1.30 9.47
N SER A 92 9.77 -1.07 10.70
CA SER A 92 10.57 -0.42 11.74
C SER A 92 11.81 -1.23 12.09
N ASN A 93 11.69 -2.55 12.25
CA ASN A 93 12.83 -3.43 12.52
C ASN A 93 13.86 -3.42 11.37
N VAL A 94 13.40 -3.46 10.12
CA VAL A 94 14.29 -3.37 8.94
C VAL A 94 15.01 -2.03 8.91
N LYS A 95 14.28 -0.94 9.19
CA LYS A 95 14.87 0.40 9.25
C LYS A 95 15.94 0.49 10.34
N GLU A 96 15.64 0.02 11.54
CA GLU A 96 16.61 -0.02 12.65
C GLU A 96 17.86 -0.84 12.27
N LYS A 97 17.68 -1.99 11.62
CA LYS A 97 18.82 -2.80 11.15
C LYS A 97 19.62 -2.12 10.03
N LEU A 98 18.96 -1.36 9.15
CA LEU A 98 19.64 -0.57 8.13
C LEU A 98 20.46 0.56 8.76
N ASP A 99 19.89 1.26 9.75
CA ASP A 99 20.57 2.31 10.49
C ASP A 99 21.76 1.75 11.28
N GLU A 100 21.60 0.62 11.98
CA GLU A 100 22.71 -0.09 12.64
C GLU A 100 23.84 -0.50 11.67
N LEU A 101 23.49 -0.95 10.45
CA LEU A 101 24.47 -1.29 9.43
C LEU A 101 25.21 -0.05 8.94
N LYS A 102 24.49 1.05 8.73
CA LYS A 102 25.08 2.32 8.33
C LYS A 102 26.06 2.83 9.39
N ASP A 103 25.68 2.77 10.67
CA ASP A 103 26.54 3.19 11.78
C ASP A 103 27.80 2.32 11.88
N LYS A 104 27.69 1.01 11.65
CA LYS A 104 28.84 0.08 11.69
C LYS A 104 29.75 0.17 10.47
N SER A 105 29.19 0.40 9.28
CA SER A 105 29.97 0.49 8.04
C SER A 105 30.77 1.79 7.92
N GLY A 106 30.44 2.81 8.72
CA GLY A 106 31.03 4.15 8.60
C GLY A 106 30.63 4.83 7.29
N ASP A 107 30.92 6.13 7.18
CA ASP A 107 30.53 6.94 6.02
C ASP A 107 31.49 6.78 4.82
N MET A 108 32.53 5.95 4.95
CA MET A 108 33.54 5.75 3.93
C MET A 108 33.06 4.70 2.92
N SER A 109 32.62 5.17 1.75
CA SER A 109 32.31 4.26 0.64
C SER A 109 33.58 3.54 0.15
N VAL A 110 33.40 2.34 -0.40
CA VAL A 110 34.51 1.55 -0.96
C VAL A 110 35.20 2.30 -2.11
N ASP A 111 34.44 3.07 -2.89
CA ASP A 111 34.96 3.93 -3.96
C ASP A 111 35.81 5.09 -3.39
N THR A 112 35.34 5.75 -2.32
CA THR A 112 36.13 6.79 -1.64
C THR A 112 37.43 6.22 -1.07
N ALA A 113 37.38 5.02 -0.49
CA ALA A 113 38.58 4.34 0.02
C ALA A 113 39.58 4.00 -1.11
N LEU A 114 39.09 3.65 -2.30
CA LEU A 114 39.91 3.39 -3.48
C LEU A 114 40.61 4.67 -3.96
N ASP A 115 39.88 5.78 -4.08
CA ASP A 115 40.41 7.07 -4.53
C ASP A 115 41.48 7.60 -3.57
N LEU A 116 41.25 7.49 -2.25
CA LEU A 116 42.22 7.86 -1.22
C LEU A 116 43.50 7.00 -1.31
N LEU A 117 43.36 5.69 -1.53
CA LEU A 117 44.50 4.79 -1.65
C LEU A 117 45.30 5.07 -2.93
N GLN A 118 44.64 5.38 -4.04
CA GLN A 118 45.29 5.74 -5.29
C GLN A 118 46.04 7.07 -5.16
N THR A 119 45.44 8.07 -4.51
CA THR A 119 46.09 9.35 -4.19
C THR A 119 47.33 9.13 -3.33
N ALA A 120 47.21 8.34 -2.25
CA ALA A 120 48.34 8.02 -1.39
C ALA A 120 49.44 7.20 -2.11
N ALA A 121 49.11 6.46 -3.16
CA ALA A 121 50.09 5.77 -4.01
C ALA A 121 50.84 6.76 -4.92
N ALA A 122 50.14 7.73 -5.50
CA ALA A 122 50.73 8.79 -6.32
C ALA A 122 51.62 9.72 -5.49
N GLU A 123 51.18 10.12 -4.29
CA GLU A 123 51.98 10.97 -3.39
C GLU A 123 53.31 10.33 -3.00
N ILE A 124 53.34 9.02 -2.73
CA ILE A 124 54.59 8.33 -2.37
C ILE A 124 55.47 8.08 -3.59
N GLU A 125 54.87 7.94 -4.78
CA GLU A 125 55.59 7.88 -6.05
C GLU A 125 56.34 9.20 -6.30
N GLU A 126 55.64 10.34 -6.20
CA GLU A 126 56.21 11.68 -6.33
C GLU A 126 57.32 11.93 -5.29
N LYS A 127 57.08 11.60 -4.02
CA LYS A 127 58.10 11.69 -2.96
C LYS A 127 59.35 10.87 -3.29
N SER A 128 59.17 9.66 -3.81
CA SER A 128 60.30 8.80 -4.20
C SER A 128 61.07 9.37 -5.40
N GLU A 129 60.39 10.08 -6.30
CA GLU A 129 61.03 10.76 -7.43
C GLU A 129 61.83 11.97 -6.96
N THR A 130 61.28 12.77 -6.04
CA THR A 130 62.01 13.89 -5.41
C THR A 130 63.27 13.40 -4.70
N ILE A 131 63.22 12.24 -4.03
CA ILE A 131 64.40 11.61 -3.41
C ILE A 131 65.45 11.23 -4.47
N ALA A 132 65.02 10.67 -5.60
CA ALA A 132 65.91 10.34 -6.71
C ALA A 132 66.55 11.58 -7.33
N GLU A 133 65.78 12.65 -7.55
CA GLU A 133 66.29 13.92 -8.07
C GLU A 133 67.35 14.55 -7.16
N LYS A 134 67.10 14.59 -5.84
CA LYS A 134 68.08 15.08 -4.86
C LYS A 134 69.39 14.29 -4.87
N PHE A 135 69.29 12.97 -4.97
CA PHE A 135 70.48 12.12 -5.09
C PHE A 135 71.26 12.41 -6.38
N LEU A 136 70.58 12.56 -7.52
CA LEU A 136 71.22 12.91 -8.80
C LEU A 136 71.84 14.32 -8.80
N ALA A 137 71.30 15.24 -8.01
CA ALA A 137 71.85 16.57 -7.80
C ALA A 137 73.11 16.58 -6.89
N GLY A 138 73.39 15.47 -6.20
CA GLY A 138 74.48 15.36 -5.22
C GLY A 138 74.14 15.94 -3.84
N ASP A 139 72.86 16.23 -3.58
CA ASP A 139 72.37 16.81 -2.31
C ASP A 139 72.04 15.74 -1.26
N MET A 140 72.39 14.47 -1.50
CA MET A 140 72.06 13.32 -0.66
C MET A 140 73.15 12.25 -0.72
N GLU A 141 73.50 11.69 0.44
CA GLU A 141 74.46 10.59 0.56
C GLU A 141 73.85 9.25 0.10
N VAL A 142 74.72 8.34 -0.36
CA VAL A 142 74.31 7.05 -0.96
C VAL A 142 73.51 6.18 0.01
N ASP A 143 73.95 6.08 1.26
CA ASP A 143 73.29 5.24 2.27
C ASP A 143 71.90 5.77 2.64
N GLU A 144 71.75 7.09 2.75
CA GLU A 144 70.47 7.78 3.01
C GLU A 144 69.50 7.59 1.83
N PHE A 145 70.01 7.69 0.59
CA PHE A 145 69.23 7.42 -0.61
C PHE A 145 68.68 6.00 -0.62
N PHE A 146 69.50 4.98 -0.36
CA PHE A 146 69.05 3.59 -0.37
C PHE A 146 67.94 3.35 0.66
N GLU A 147 68.07 3.88 1.87
CA GLU A 147 67.06 3.70 2.92
C GLU A 147 65.72 4.34 2.54
N GLN A 148 65.72 5.60 2.12
CA GLN A 148 64.49 6.35 1.83
C GLN A 148 63.85 5.93 0.49
N PHE A 149 64.64 5.72 -0.55
CA PHE A 149 64.13 5.37 -1.87
C PHE A 149 63.55 3.96 -1.91
N LEU A 150 64.26 2.96 -1.36
CA LEU A 150 63.77 1.57 -1.36
C LEU A 150 62.52 1.42 -0.50
N SER A 151 62.48 2.06 0.67
CA SER A 151 61.30 2.04 1.53
C SER A 151 60.09 2.72 0.86
N GLY A 152 60.30 3.89 0.22
CA GLY A 152 59.29 4.61 -0.55
C GLY A 152 58.76 3.81 -1.72
N ARG A 153 59.63 3.25 -2.57
CA ARG A 153 59.25 2.44 -3.74
C ARG A 153 58.55 1.14 -3.33
N LYS A 154 59.00 0.48 -2.25
CA LYS A 154 58.32 -0.70 -1.70
C LYS A 154 56.88 -0.37 -1.26
N LEU A 155 56.70 0.74 -0.54
CA LEU A 155 55.37 1.18 -0.09
C LEU A 155 54.48 1.58 -1.27
N MET A 156 55.03 2.28 -2.26
CA MET A 156 54.35 2.65 -3.50
C MET A 156 53.81 1.43 -4.26
N HIS A 157 54.66 0.44 -4.54
CA HIS A 157 54.24 -0.77 -5.22
C HIS A 157 53.21 -1.57 -4.42
N LEU A 158 53.36 -1.65 -3.09
CA LEU A 158 52.38 -2.28 -2.22
C LEU A 158 51.00 -1.60 -2.31
N ARG A 159 50.96 -0.26 -2.33
CA ARG A 159 49.71 0.49 -2.50
C ARG A 159 49.10 0.29 -3.88
N LYS A 160 49.89 0.32 -4.96
CA LYS A 160 49.41 0.04 -6.33
C LYS A 160 48.77 -1.34 -6.45
N VAL A 161 49.41 -2.38 -5.90
CA VAL A 161 48.83 -3.74 -5.87
C VAL A 161 47.52 -3.77 -5.08
N LYS A 162 47.43 -3.06 -3.94
CA LYS A 162 46.19 -2.97 -3.16
C LYS A 162 45.08 -2.23 -3.92
N VAL A 163 45.40 -1.18 -4.68
CA VAL A 163 44.45 -0.48 -5.57
C VAL A 163 43.88 -1.44 -6.61
N ASP A 164 44.76 -2.19 -7.30
CA ASP A 164 44.35 -3.14 -8.33
C ASP A 164 43.45 -4.25 -7.75
N LYS A 165 43.82 -4.76 -6.57
CA LYS A 165 43.02 -5.78 -5.88
C LYS A 165 41.68 -5.26 -5.41
N LEU A 166 41.62 -4.03 -4.90
CA LEU A 166 40.36 -3.41 -4.49
C LEU A 166 39.43 -3.19 -5.70
N ARG A 167 39.97 -2.73 -6.84
CA ARG A 167 39.23 -2.61 -8.11
C ARG A 167 38.64 -3.95 -8.57
N GLU A 168 39.43 -5.02 -8.47
CA GLU A 168 38.97 -6.37 -8.80
C GLU A 168 37.79 -6.81 -7.92
N LEU A 169 37.88 -6.55 -6.60
CA LEU A 169 36.82 -6.88 -5.65
C LEU A 169 35.53 -6.09 -5.91
N ILE A 170 35.62 -4.78 -6.18
CA ILE A 170 34.47 -3.93 -6.53
C ILE A 170 33.77 -4.48 -7.78
N LYS A 171 34.54 -4.78 -8.84
CA LYS A 171 34.01 -5.32 -10.10
C LYS A 171 33.31 -6.68 -9.90
N LYS A 172 33.86 -7.55 -9.07
CA LYS A 172 33.28 -8.85 -8.75
C LYS A 172 31.97 -8.72 -7.95
N SER A 173 31.91 -7.80 -6.99
CA SER A 173 30.69 -7.53 -6.20
C SER A 173 29.50 -7.10 -7.06
N HIS A 174 29.74 -6.27 -8.07
CA HIS A 174 28.71 -5.80 -9.01
C HIS A 174 28.20 -6.90 -9.94
N SER A 175 28.99 -7.94 -10.20
CA SER A 175 28.54 -9.09 -11.01
C SER A 175 27.61 -10.05 -10.27
N THR A 176 27.53 -9.96 -8.93
CA THR A 176 26.76 -10.87 -8.07
C THR A 176 25.48 -10.25 -7.48
N THR A 177 25.20 -8.98 -7.74
CA THR A 177 24.09 -8.23 -7.11
C THR A 177 23.06 -7.76 -8.15
N GLY A 178 22.42 -8.71 -8.82
CA GLY A 178 21.09 -8.47 -9.38
C GLY A 178 20.04 -8.91 -8.35
N PRO A 179 19.09 -8.06 -7.91
CA PRO A 179 17.97 -8.51 -7.11
C PRO A 179 17.08 -9.37 -7.99
N GLY A 180 17.35 -10.67 -8.01
CA GLY A 180 16.44 -11.68 -8.53
C GLY A 180 15.24 -11.74 -7.60
N TYR A 181 14.22 -10.94 -7.89
CA TYR A 181 12.87 -11.25 -7.40
C TYR A 181 12.57 -12.68 -7.87
N PRO A 182 12.21 -13.63 -6.98
CA PRO A 182 11.74 -14.91 -7.44
C PRO A 182 10.43 -14.65 -8.19
N ILE A 183 10.47 -14.79 -9.51
CA ILE A 183 9.27 -14.92 -10.31
C ILE A 183 8.52 -16.12 -9.73
N ALA A 184 7.34 -15.86 -9.17
CA ALA A 184 6.46 -16.88 -8.62
C ALA A 184 5.84 -17.70 -9.77
N THR A 185 6.65 -18.50 -10.47
CA THR A 185 6.20 -19.34 -11.59
C THR A 185 6.12 -20.83 -11.24
N ASN A 186 6.32 -21.23 -9.98
CA ASN A 186 6.51 -22.64 -9.64
C ASN A 186 5.45 -23.27 -8.71
N TYR A 187 4.24 -22.73 -8.67
CA TYR A 187 3.09 -23.45 -8.08
C TYR A 187 2.28 -24.14 -9.18
N PRO A 188 2.30 -25.48 -9.29
CA PRO A 188 1.40 -26.19 -10.18
C PRO A 188 0.03 -26.28 -9.52
N GLY A 189 -0.99 -25.64 -10.11
CA GLY A 189 -2.37 -26.08 -9.87
C GLY A 189 -3.50 -25.06 -9.78
N ILE A 190 -3.29 -23.73 -9.83
CA ILE A 190 -4.43 -22.80 -9.76
C ILE A 190 -4.16 -21.53 -10.58
N THR A 191 -4.68 -21.46 -11.80
CA THR A 191 -4.91 -20.20 -12.52
C THR A 191 -6.29 -20.24 -13.17
N PRO A 192 -7.24 -19.37 -12.78
CA PRO A 192 -8.32 -19.01 -13.68
C PRO A 192 -7.73 -18.03 -14.72
N SER A 193 -8.00 -18.30 -15.99
CA SER A 193 -7.69 -17.42 -17.11
C SER A 193 -8.47 -16.10 -16.96
N ILE A 194 -7.76 -14.99 -16.74
CA ILE A 194 -8.35 -13.66 -16.83
C ILE A 194 -7.70 -12.95 -18.04
N PRO A 195 -8.48 -12.52 -19.04
CA PRO A 195 -7.95 -11.78 -20.18
C PRO A 195 -7.87 -10.29 -19.83
N TYR A 196 -6.67 -9.75 -19.66
CA TYR A 196 -6.44 -8.30 -19.72
C TYR A 196 -5.28 -7.95 -20.66
N PRO A 197 -5.37 -6.81 -21.37
CA PRO A 197 -4.45 -6.46 -22.46
C PRO A 197 -3.13 -5.91 -21.89
N ALA A 198 -2.02 -6.33 -22.50
CA ALA A 198 -0.70 -5.78 -22.25
C ALA A 198 -0.59 -4.38 -22.89
N GLY A 199 -0.77 -3.34 -22.07
CA GLY A 199 -0.44 -1.95 -22.40
C GLY A 199 0.36 -1.31 -21.26
N PRO A 200 1.14 -0.24 -21.51
CA PRO A 200 2.02 0.34 -20.49
C PRO A 200 1.17 1.04 -19.44
N VAL A 201 1.04 0.42 -18.26
CA VAL A 201 0.35 1.02 -17.12
C VAL A 201 1.31 2.01 -16.46
N SER A 202 1.08 3.31 -16.65
CA SER A 202 1.70 4.37 -15.86
C SER A 202 1.15 4.30 -14.44
N MET A 203 1.81 3.54 -13.56
CA MET A 203 1.50 3.55 -12.13
C MET A 203 1.91 4.91 -11.54
N PRO A 204 1.02 5.65 -10.84
CA PRO A 204 1.44 6.85 -10.14
C PRO A 204 2.25 6.45 -8.89
N MET A 205 3.46 6.98 -8.78
CA MET A 205 4.33 6.82 -7.60
C MET A 205 3.64 7.39 -6.34
N PRO A 206 3.87 6.80 -5.14
CA PRO A 206 3.39 7.38 -3.90
C PRO A 206 4.13 8.69 -3.62
N VAL A 207 3.39 9.79 -3.50
CA VAL A 207 3.93 11.11 -3.14
C VAL A 207 4.34 11.10 -1.66
N PRO A 208 5.49 11.68 -1.26
CA PRO A 208 5.89 11.74 0.14
C PRO A 208 4.90 12.53 0.99
N SER A 209 4.51 11.95 2.13
CA SER A 209 3.60 12.55 3.11
C SER A 209 4.20 13.80 3.74
N GLY A 210 3.89 14.99 3.19
CA GLY A 210 4.43 16.24 3.74
C GLY A 210 3.71 17.54 3.35
N LEU A 211 2.60 17.52 2.59
CA LEU A 211 1.91 18.76 2.21
C LEU A 211 0.42 18.74 2.60
N PRO A 212 -0.05 19.73 3.39
CA PRO A 212 -1.44 19.79 3.85
C PRO A 212 -2.35 20.19 2.69
N HIS A 213 -3.21 19.26 2.27
CA HIS A 213 -4.23 19.54 1.28
C HIS A 213 -5.47 20.13 1.97
N TYR A 214 -5.64 21.45 1.84
CA TYR A 214 -6.88 22.15 2.20
C TYR A 214 -8.00 21.75 1.22
N ARG A 215 -9.13 21.27 1.72
CA ARG A 215 -10.38 21.15 0.96
C ARG A 215 -11.31 22.30 1.36
N PRO A 216 -11.80 23.13 0.42
CA PRO A 216 -12.96 23.98 0.71
C PRO A 216 -14.25 23.16 0.64
N TYR A 217 -15.18 23.51 1.52
CA TYR A 217 -16.58 23.05 1.50
C TYR A 217 -17.32 23.56 0.27
#